data_AF-A0A953Q6U3-F1
#
_entry.id   AF-A0A953Q6U3-F1
#
_cell.length_a   1.000
_cell.length_b   1.000
_cell.length_c   1.000
_cell.angle_alpha   90.00
_cell.angle_beta   90.00
_cell.angle_gamma   90.00
#
_symmetry.space_group_name_H-M   'P 1'
#
loop_
_entity.id
_entity.type
_entity.pdbx_description
1 polymer ?
#
loop_
_entity_poly.entity_id
_entity_poly.type
_entity_poly.pdbx_seq_one_letter_code
_entity_poly.pdbx_strand_id
1 'polypeptide(L)'
;MSYFLNFLRTLKSDHGFSKLVIRIVVLCVPAWLVAQAPPQMTLLDPVPALLSGPMVTTDPNVLASKGRRVQGAGADGATELVLRVPANSAGEQFTFTVINDQGQQSNSAAEDGGLGAIGSATFTLSQLTVAAVNTSKGPMAFAIYGAPVDFPRPEAQDADVADRLVTLKVLAVDTGLSSSTMATILRPPLALIHGLWGSPGSWDNFTPLITDPRFGITRADYSALIGPQIQSYRPSYPGWATGSIKNAQANSLGFAYNAPVVLKQLATFINQFKSGTNPDGIPVAAIQVDIVSHSMGGDITRAFPLVKNFYHPYTFALGFVHKVLTIGTPHWGSPLAIHLLDSDNQCVRGVLAVSGSPSFTSVTFKNGVTTAGGVGDLKGDGFGGRLSSALQRLQTPIPHPLPTALIQGLESQSQLDGLDSSPVAQSIRVLCFSDYLAQHLTSKGWPRVFDQDSDSIVPAQSEVAGLTDFTLVNGVIHSASAELLGFGPPAELDNTGGIPATVINLLNTPLTDAIFVRLPQ
;
A
#
# COMPACT_ATOMS: atom_id res chain seq x y z
N MET A 1 -61.11 18.42 -6.64
CA MET A 1 -62.14 19.46 -6.44
C MET A 1 -63.26 19.37 -7.49
N SER A 2 -63.80 18.17 -7.74
CA SER A 2 -64.94 17.94 -8.66
C SER A 2 -65.94 16.88 -8.15
N TYR A 3 -65.77 16.42 -6.91
CA TYR A 3 -66.67 15.43 -6.27
C TYR A 3 -67.50 16.03 -5.12
N PHE A 4 -67.23 17.28 -4.71
CA PHE A 4 -67.94 17.94 -3.60
C PHE A 4 -69.17 18.75 -4.06
N LEU A 5 -69.32 18.99 -5.37
CA LEU A 5 -70.39 19.81 -5.94
C LEU A 5 -71.67 19.04 -6.28
N ASN A 6 -71.66 17.70 -6.23
CA ASN A 6 -72.84 16.87 -6.54
C ASN A 6 -73.68 16.47 -5.32
N PHE A 7 -73.23 16.73 -4.09
CA PHE A 7 -73.97 16.35 -2.89
C PHE A 7 -75.00 17.41 -2.45
N LEU A 8 -74.94 18.63 -2.98
CA LEU A 8 -75.81 19.75 -2.58
C LEU A 8 -77.03 19.98 -3.48
N ARG A 9 -77.35 19.06 -4.41
CA ARG A 9 -78.48 19.22 -5.35
C ARG A 9 -79.73 18.40 -5.02
N THR A 10 -79.81 17.74 -3.87
CA THR A 10 -80.90 16.79 -3.57
C THR A 10 -81.63 17.07 -2.25
N LEU A 11 -81.88 18.33 -1.90
CA LEU A 11 -82.80 18.68 -0.81
C LEU A 11 -83.57 19.96 -1.15
N LYS A 12 -84.65 19.81 -1.93
CA LYS A 12 -85.69 20.85 -2.09
C LYS A 12 -87.04 20.17 -2.32
N SER A 13 -87.69 19.75 -1.24
CA SER A 13 -89.16 19.76 -1.14
C SER A 13 -89.57 19.71 0.34
N ASP A 14 -90.48 20.63 0.65
CA ASP A 14 -91.50 20.61 1.70
C ASP A 14 -91.19 20.94 3.18
N HIS A 15 -91.85 22.04 3.56
CA HIS A 15 -92.46 22.41 4.83
C HIS A 15 -91.60 22.62 6.09
N GLY A 16 -91.49 23.92 6.46
CA GLY A 16 -91.79 24.48 7.78
C GLY A 16 -91.05 23.96 9.01
N PHE A 17 -90.22 24.80 9.64
CA PHE A 17 -90.19 25.14 11.09
C PHE A 17 -88.84 25.79 11.47
N SER A 18 -88.94 26.85 12.29
CA SER A 18 -88.03 27.34 13.35
C SER A 18 -86.49 27.31 13.25
N LYS A 19 -85.90 28.50 13.43
CA LYS A 19 -84.55 28.86 13.95
C LYS A 19 -83.41 27.82 13.90
N LEU A 20 -82.37 28.12 13.11
CA LEU A 20 -80.98 27.76 13.45
C LEU A 20 -79.99 28.76 12.80
N VAL A 21 -79.37 29.62 13.62
CA VAL A 21 -78.24 30.44 13.19
C VAL A 21 -77.00 29.54 13.18
N ILE A 22 -76.60 29.06 12.00
CA ILE A 22 -75.35 28.33 11.81
C ILE A 22 -74.23 29.38 11.67
N ARG A 23 -73.44 29.56 12.74
CA ARG A 23 -72.13 30.20 12.63
C ARG A 23 -71.23 29.26 11.83
N ILE A 24 -70.90 29.64 10.60
CA ILE A 24 -69.83 28.99 9.84
C ILE A 24 -68.51 29.38 10.50
N VAL A 25 -68.00 28.52 11.37
CA VAL A 25 -66.60 28.53 11.79
C VAL A 25 -65.82 27.98 10.61
N VAL A 26 -65.13 28.86 9.87
CA VAL A 26 -64.10 28.44 8.91
C VAL A 26 -62.98 27.84 9.75
N LEU A 27 -63.00 26.52 9.91
CA LEU A 27 -61.86 25.75 10.39
C LEU A 27 -60.77 25.86 9.33
N CYS A 28 -59.90 26.86 9.50
CA CYS A 28 -58.62 26.91 8.84
C CYS A 28 -57.82 25.72 9.36
N VAL A 29 -57.85 24.59 8.62
CA VAL A 29 -56.94 23.48 8.88
C VAL A 29 -55.54 24.07 8.74
N PRO A 30 -54.69 24.06 9.78
CA PRO A 30 -53.31 24.47 9.59
C PRO A 30 -52.74 23.58 8.50
N ALA A 31 -52.16 24.17 7.46
CA ALA A 31 -51.21 23.43 6.64
C ALA A 31 -50.19 22.88 7.63
N TRP A 32 -50.22 21.56 7.85
CA TRP A 32 -49.22 20.88 8.64
C TRP A 32 -47.90 21.19 7.95
N LEU A 33 -47.13 22.13 8.50
CA LEU A 33 -45.71 22.21 8.25
C LEU A 33 -45.17 20.85 8.70
N VAL A 34 -45.05 19.93 7.74
CA VAL A 34 -44.25 18.72 7.95
C VAL A 34 -42.86 19.26 8.21
N ALA A 35 -42.42 19.21 9.46
CA ALA A 35 -41.07 19.65 9.83
C ALA A 35 -40.09 18.88 8.94
N GLN A 36 -39.43 19.57 8.01
CA GLN A 36 -38.42 18.95 7.17
C GLN A 36 -37.26 18.55 8.07
N ALA A 37 -36.89 17.27 8.01
CA ALA A 37 -35.73 16.78 8.73
C ALA A 37 -34.44 17.30 8.04
N PRO A 38 -33.36 17.54 8.80
CA PRO A 38 -32.06 17.82 8.21
C PRO A 38 -31.62 16.70 7.25
N PRO A 39 -30.89 17.04 6.16
CA PRO A 39 -30.40 16.05 5.21
C PRO A 39 -29.61 14.93 5.91
N GLN A 40 -29.76 13.68 5.46
CA GLN A 40 -29.03 12.53 6.02
C GLN A 40 -28.04 12.00 5.00
N MET A 41 -26.74 12.19 5.25
CA MET A 41 -25.69 11.72 4.36
C MET A 41 -25.22 10.31 4.76
N THR A 42 -24.90 9.50 3.76
CA THR A 42 -24.23 8.20 3.93
C THR A 42 -22.92 8.21 3.14
N LEU A 43 -21.84 7.75 3.76
CA LEU A 43 -20.56 7.50 3.10
C LEU A 43 -20.50 6.08 2.56
N LEU A 44 -20.08 5.92 1.31
CA LEU A 44 -20.00 4.63 0.64
C LEU A 44 -18.63 4.43 0.01
N ASP A 45 -18.03 3.26 0.24
CA ASP A 45 -16.91 2.77 -0.54
C ASP A 45 -17.42 2.34 -1.93
N PRO A 46 -16.93 2.98 -3.01
CA PRO A 46 -17.37 2.66 -4.36
C PRO A 46 -16.80 1.36 -4.88
N VAL A 47 -15.70 0.83 -4.31
CA VAL A 47 -15.02 -0.32 -4.86
C VAL A 47 -15.58 -1.63 -4.26
N PRO A 48 -16.01 -2.61 -5.07
CA PRO A 48 -16.04 -2.60 -6.54
C PRO A 48 -17.39 -2.17 -7.15
N ALA A 49 -18.42 -1.97 -6.33
CA ALA A 49 -19.82 -2.02 -6.76
C ALA A 49 -20.37 -0.75 -7.42
N LEU A 50 -19.67 0.38 -7.33
CA LEU A 50 -20.06 1.67 -7.87
C LEU A 50 -19.09 2.16 -8.95
N LEU A 51 -18.40 1.27 -9.66
CA LEU A 51 -17.43 1.63 -10.69
C LEU A 51 -17.97 1.41 -12.11
N SER A 52 -17.51 2.25 -13.03
CA SER A 52 -17.61 2.06 -14.48
C SER A 52 -16.21 2.28 -15.08
N GLY A 53 -15.51 1.18 -15.38
CA GLY A 53 -14.07 1.26 -15.62
C GLY A 53 -13.33 1.77 -14.38
N PRO A 54 -12.25 2.56 -14.53
CA PRO A 54 -11.45 3.08 -13.41
C PRO A 54 -12.04 4.34 -12.76
N MET A 55 -13.36 4.54 -12.85
CA MET A 55 -14.04 5.73 -12.30
C MET A 55 -15.32 5.32 -11.59
N VAL A 56 -15.78 6.14 -10.64
CA VAL A 56 -17.14 6.01 -10.08
C VAL A 56 -18.18 6.16 -11.20
N THR A 57 -19.15 5.24 -11.23
CA THR A 57 -20.23 5.23 -12.22
C THR A 57 -21.10 6.48 -12.13
N THR A 58 -21.57 6.96 -13.28
CA THR A 58 -22.53 8.06 -13.37
C THR A 58 -23.99 7.57 -13.38
N ASP A 59 -24.25 6.26 -13.29
CA ASP A 59 -25.60 5.71 -13.26
C ASP A 59 -26.27 5.96 -11.90
N PRO A 60 -27.31 6.83 -11.84
CA PRO A 60 -27.95 7.20 -10.58
C PRO A 60 -28.67 6.02 -9.91
N ASN A 61 -29.09 4.99 -10.65
CA ASN A 61 -29.75 3.81 -10.08
C ASN A 61 -28.75 2.88 -9.38
N VAL A 62 -27.54 2.78 -9.93
CA VAL A 62 -26.45 2.02 -9.29
C VAL A 62 -25.99 2.75 -8.02
N LEU A 63 -25.74 4.06 -8.10
CA LEU A 63 -25.38 4.90 -6.95
C LEU A 63 -26.44 4.87 -5.83
N ALA A 64 -27.71 4.81 -6.19
CA ALA A 64 -28.80 4.74 -5.21
C ALA A 64 -28.88 3.40 -4.46
N SER A 65 -28.39 2.30 -5.04
CA SER A 65 -28.69 0.95 -4.55
C SER A 65 -27.49 0.10 -4.14
N LYS A 66 -26.27 0.48 -4.52
CA LYS A 66 -25.03 -0.27 -4.26
C LYS A 66 -24.07 0.53 -3.36
N GLY A 67 -22.83 0.06 -3.24
CA GLY A 67 -21.80 0.62 -2.37
C GLY A 67 -21.86 0.06 -0.94
N ARG A 68 -20.68 -0.09 -0.32
CA ARG A 68 -20.56 -0.55 1.06
C ARG A 68 -20.51 0.66 1.99
N ARG A 69 -21.34 0.69 3.03
CA ARG A 69 -21.30 1.77 4.03
C ARG A 69 -19.96 1.74 4.78
N VAL A 70 -19.36 2.90 4.94
CA VAL A 70 -18.09 3.09 5.64
C VAL A 70 -18.17 4.31 6.56
N GLN A 71 -17.18 4.44 7.44
CA GLN A 71 -17.06 5.54 8.42
C GLN A 71 -15.85 6.45 8.12
N GLY A 72 -15.11 6.15 7.06
CA GLY A 72 -13.84 6.82 6.80
C GLY A 72 -13.13 6.33 5.54
N ALA A 73 -11.91 6.82 5.36
CA ALA A 73 -11.02 6.51 4.24
C ALA A 73 -9.56 6.39 4.70
N GLY A 74 -8.75 5.58 4.01
CA GLY A 74 -7.30 5.67 4.07
C GLY A 74 -6.78 6.89 3.30
N ALA A 75 -5.84 7.61 3.87
CA ALA A 75 -5.18 8.75 3.22
C ALA A 75 -4.04 8.28 2.32
N ASP A 76 -4.42 7.74 1.16
CA ASP A 76 -3.51 7.14 0.18
C ASP A 76 -3.57 7.81 -1.20
N GLY A 77 -4.21 8.99 -1.29
CA GLY A 77 -4.36 9.77 -2.51
C GLY A 77 -5.22 9.15 -3.63
N ALA A 78 -5.62 7.89 -3.51
CA ALA A 78 -6.40 7.15 -4.50
C ALA A 78 -7.81 6.82 -4.01
N THR A 79 -8.02 6.80 -2.70
CA THR A 79 -9.30 6.42 -2.10
C THR A 79 -10.39 7.45 -2.36
N GLU A 80 -11.54 6.98 -2.82
CA GLU A 80 -12.74 7.78 -3.03
C GLU A 80 -13.89 7.29 -2.15
N LEU A 81 -14.75 8.23 -1.71
CA LEU A 81 -16.02 7.97 -1.05
C LEU A 81 -17.17 8.57 -1.86
N VAL A 82 -18.23 7.78 -2.10
CA VAL A 82 -19.49 8.32 -2.64
C VAL A 82 -20.34 8.85 -1.48
N LEU A 83 -20.66 10.14 -1.55
CA LEU A 83 -21.55 10.83 -0.62
C LEU A 83 -22.97 10.73 -1.16
N ARG A 84 -23.88 10.06 -0.44
CA ARG A 84 -25.28 9.88 -0.86
C ARG A 84 -26.23 10.57 0.10
N VAL A 85 -27.12 11.42 -0.43
CA VAL A 85 -28.12 12.17 0.33
C VAL A 85 -29.50 11.98 -0.29
N PRO A 86 -30.48 11.37 0.43
CA PRO A 86 -31.87 11.35 -0.02
C PRO A 86 -32.46 12.76 -0.12
N ALA A 87 -33.29 13.00 -1.13
CA ALA A 87 -34.00 14.25 -1.37
C ALA A 87 -35.51 14.01 -1.51
N ASN A 88 -36.34 15.04 -1.35
CA ASN A 88 -37.79 14.87 -1.51
C ASN A 88 -38.22 14.93 -2.99
N SER A 89 -37.49 15.70 -3.79
CA SER A 89 -37.74 15.92 -5.21
C SER A 89 -36.43 16.06 -5.99
N ALA A 90 -36.46 15.69 -7.27
CA ALA A 90 -35.35 15.96 -8.17
C ALA A 90 -35.26 17.48 -8.43
N GLY A 91 -34.03 17.99 -8.50
CA GLY A 91 -33.75 19.43 -8.61
C GLY A 91 -33.41 20.12 -7.29
N GLU A 92 -33.73 19.52 -6.14
CA GLU A 92 -33.29 20.04 -4.82
C GLU A 92 -31.77 20.19 -4.78
N GLN A 93 -31.28 21.31 -4.25
CA GLN A 93 -29.85 21.60 -4.24
C GLN A 93 -29.21 21.33 -2.89
N PHE A 94 -28.07 20.65 -2.91
CA PHE A 94 -27.30 20.30 -1.73
C PHE A 94 -25.87 20.82 -1.86
N THR A 95 -25.42 21.58 -0.87
CA THR A 95 -24.03 22.06 -0.79
C THR A 95 -23.26 21.21 0.21
N PHE A 96 -22.25 20.49 -0.29
CA PHE A 96 -21.30 19.72 0.48
C PHE A 96 -20.10 20.60 0.85
N THR A 97 -19.54 20.45 2.05
CA THR A 97 -18.36 21.19 2.49
C THR A 97 -17.45 20.30 3.33
N VAL A 98 -16.16 20.30 3.03
CA VAL A 98 -15.13 19.65 3.85
C VAL A 98 -14.70 20.61 4.95
N ILE A 99 -14.88 20.18 6.19
CA ILE A 99 -14.44 20.89 7.39
C ILE A 99 -13.26 20.10 7.98
N ASN A 100 -12.13 20.76 8.19
CA ASN A 100 -10.92 20.16 8.74
C ASN A 100 -11.04 19.87 10.25
N ASP A 101 -9.98 19.32 10.83
CA ASP A 101 -9.89 18.95 12.24
C ASP A 101 -9.83 20.16 13.19
N GLN A 102 -9.60 21.37 12.68
CA GLN A 102 -9.75 22.63 13.44
C GLN A 102 -11.15 23.26 13.32
N GLY A 103 -12.11 22.56 12.69
CA GLY A 103 -13.49 23.04 12.54
C GLY A 103 -13.65 24.16 11.51
N GLN A 104 -12.66 24.38 10.65
CA GLN A 104 -12.69 25.36 9.57
C GLN A 104 -12.98 24.68 8.23
N GLN A 105 -13.56 25.42 7.28
CA GLN A 105 -13.60 24.92 5.91
C GLN A 105 -12.18 24.66 5.41
N SER A 106 -11.93 23.47 4.87
CA SER A 106 -10.60 23.10 4.39
C SER A 106 -10.10 24.08 3.33
N ASN A 107 -8.81 24.39 3.40
CA ASN A 107 -8.06 25.17 2.43
C ASN A 107 -7.04 24.31 1.65
N SER A 108 -6.97 23.01 1.92
CA SER A 108 -5.98 22.10 1.34
C SER A 108 -6.59 20.73 1.09
N ALA A 109 -6.92 20.45 -0.18
CA ALA A 109 -7.41 19.13 -0.58
C ALA A 109 -6.33 18.04 -0.43
N ALA A 110 -5.05 18.43 -0.50
CA ALA A 110 -3.94 17.51 -0.26
C ALA A 110 -3.95 17.00 1.18
N GLU A 111 -4.29 17.86 2.14
CA GLU A 111 -4.28 17.53 3.55
C GLU A 111 -5.63 17.00 4.04
N ASP A 112 -6.76 17.57 3.66
CA ASP A 112 -8.07 17.20 4.22
C ASP A 112 -8.97 16.44 3.24
N GLY A 113 -8.47 16.14 2.04
CA GLY A 113 -9.28 15.62 0.95
C GLY A 113 -10.13 16.70 0.28
N GLY A 114 -10.71 16.35 -0.86
CA GLY A 114 -11.48 17.30 -1.67
C GLY A 114 -12.75 16.70 -2.24
N LEU A 115 -13.62 17.57 -2.76
CA LEU A 115 -14.89 17.21 -3.35
C LEU A 115 -14.82 17.24 -4.89
N GLY A 116 -15.61 16.38 -5.51
CA GLY A 116 -15.88 16.37 -6.93
C GLY A 116 -17.32 15.92 -7.23
N ALA A 117 -17.83 16.34 -8.38
CA ALA A 117 -19.10 15.80 -8.87
C ALA A 117 -18.93 14.32 -9.25
N ILE A 118 -20.04 13.59 -9.31
CA ILE A 118 -20.04 12.22 -9.85
C ILE A 118 -19.45 12.23 -11.26
N GLY A 119 -18.51 11.31 -11.53
CA GLY A 119 -17.76 11.26 -12.79
C GLY A 119 -16.53 12.17 -12.86
N SER A 120 -16.18 12.88 -11.78
CA SER A 120 -14.89 13.56 -11.67
C SER A 120 -13.76 12.56 -11.42
N ALA A 121 -12.57 12.87 -11.92
CA ALA A 121 -11.31 12.19 -11.58
C ALA A 121 -10.37 13.07 -10.73
N THR A 122 -10.79 14.30 -10.41
CA THR A 122 -10.01 15.28 -9.64
C THR A 122 -10.86 15.85 -8.52
N PHE A 123 -10.28 15.93 -7.33
CA PHE A 123 -10.99 16.28 -6.09
C PHE A 123 -10.27 17.42 -5.37
N THR A 124 -10.51 18.66 -5.80
CA THR A 124 -9.77 19.84 -5.30
C THR A 124 -10.67 20.85 -4.58
N LEU A 125 -11.99 20.64 -4.58
CA LEU A 125 -12.94 21.60 -4.05
C LEU A 125 -13.17 21.37 -2.55
N SER A 126 -13.09 22.42 -1.74
CA SER A 126 -13.51 22.37 -0.33
C SER A 126 -15.03 22.45 -0.17
N GLN A 127 -15.76 22.91 -1.19
CA GLN A 127 -17.21 23.05 -1.22
C GLN A 127 -17.76 22.77 -2.62
N LEU A 128 -18.89 22.07 -2.70
CA LEU A 128 -19.53 21.69 -3.97
C LEU A 128 -21.06 21.68 -3.83
N THR A 129 -21.76 22.34 -4.75
CA THR A 129 -23.23 22.27 -4.84
C THR A 129 -23.65 21.35 -5.98
N VAL A 130 -24.57 20.42 -5.69
CA VAL A 130 -25.13 19.49 -6.68
C VAL A 130 -26.66 19.44 -6.57
N ALA A 131 -27.32 19.08 -7.66
CA ALA A 131 -28.77 18.88 -7.69
C ALA A 131 -29.13 17.39 -7.50
N ALA A 132 -30.23 17.13 -6.78
CA ALA A 132 -30.80 15.80 -6.68
C ALA A 132 -31.36 15.33 -8.03
N VAL A 133 -31.20 14.05 -8.32
CA VAL A 133 -31.71 13.38 -9.52
C VAL A 133 -32.69 12.27 -9.14
N ASN A 134 -33.57 11.91 -10.07
CA ASN A 134 -34.46 10.76 -9.87
C ASN A 134 -33.66 9.45 -9.89
N THR A 135 -33.97 8.56 -8.94
CA THR A 135 -33.39 7.22 -8.87
C THR A 135 -34.47 6.18 -8.60
N SER A 136 -34.14 4.90 -8.79
CA SER A 136 -34.98 3.75 -8.43
C SER A 136 -35.33 3.65 -6.94
N LYS A 137 -34.69 4.42 -6.06
CA LYS A 137 -34.94 4.46 -4.61
C LYS A 137 -35.48 5.81 -4.12
N GLY A 138 -35.99 6.64 -5.04
CA GLY A 138 -36.42 8.01 -4.78
C GLY A 138 -35.36 9.05 -5.17
N PRO A 139 -35.69 10.35 -5.16
CA PRO A 139 -34.73 11.40 -5.50
C PRO A 139 -33.53 11.41 -4.56
N MET A 140 -32.31 11.56 -5.10
CA MET A 140 -31.08 11.59 -4.33
C MET A 140 -30.06 12.53 -4.96
N ALA A 141 -29.23 13.15 -4.13
CA ALA A 141 -28.04 13.89 -4.54
C ALA A 141 -26.77 13.07 -4.24
N PHE A 142 -25.76 13.23 -5.09
CA PHE A 142 -24.50 12.49 -5.00
C PHE A 142 -23.30 13.40 -5.24
N ALA A 143 -22.24 13.16 -4.49
CA ALA A 143 -20.92 13.76 -4.68
C ALA A 143 -19.83 12.72 -4.40
N ILE A 144 -18.60 13.02 -4.76
CA ILE A 144 -17.42 12.23 -4.42
C ILE A 144 -16.55 13.04 -3.47
N TYR A 145 -16.06 12.39 -2.42
CA TYR A 145 -14.95 12.87 -1.60
C TYR A 145 -13.72 12.04 -1.95
N GLY A 146 -12.67 12.70 -2.45
CA GLY A 146 -11.34 12.09 -2.62
C GLY A 146 -10.53 12.27 -1.34
N ALA A 147 -9.93 11.19 -0.87
CA ALA A 147 -9.12 11.18 0.35
C ALA A 147 -7.85 12.07 0.19
N PRO A 148 -7.24 12.50 1.31
CA PRO A 148 -5.97 13.22 1.29
C PRO A 148 -4.88 12.47 0.52
N VAL A 149 -3.90 13.21 -0.01
CA VAL A 149 -2.81 12.61 -0.80
C VAL A 149 -1.85 11.76 0.02
N ASP A 150 -1.76 12.01 1.33
CA ASP A 150 -1.00 11.23 2.30
C ASP A 150 -1.60 11.48 3.69
N PHE A 151 -1.30 10.62 4.66
CA PHE A 151 -1.74 10.82 6.04
C PHE A 151 -0.97 11.93 6.75
N PRO A 152 0.38 11.93 6.79
CA PRO A 152 1.16 12.93 7.49
C PRO A 152 1.10 14.27 6.77
N ARG A 153 0.69 15.31 7.49
CA ARG A 153 0.81 16.69 7.04
C ARG A 153 2.22 17.24 7.28
N PRO A 154 2.60 18.34 6.60
CA PRO A 154 3.88 19.01 6.84
C PRO A 154 4.13 19.33 8.32
N GLU A 155 5.40 19.52 8.68
CA GLU A 155 5.83 19.87 10.04
C GLU A 155 5.51 18.79 11.10
N ALA A 156 5.34 17.53 10.67
CA ALA A 156 5.14 16.38 11.56
C ALA A 156 3.92 16.49 12.48
N GLN A 157 2.90 17.26 12.08
CA GLN A 157 1.68 17.51 12.87
C GLN A 157 0.97 16.23 13.30
N ASP A 158 0.99 15.20 12.45
CA ASP A 158 0.28 13.95 12.66
C ASP A 158 1.21 12.80 13.10
N ALA A 159 2.47 13.09 13.44
CA ALA A 159 3.47 12.06 13.68
C ALA A 159 2.98 11.04 14.72
N ASP A 160 2.37 11.49 15.81
CA ASP A 160 2.02 10.66 16.98
C ASP A 160 0.59 10.08 16.98
N VAL A 161 -0.21 10.35 15.95
CA VAL A 161 -1.61 9.89 15.87
C VAL A 161 -1.79 8.76 14.84
N ALA A 162 -2.77 7.88 15.09
CA ALA A 162 -3.13 6.78 14.18
C ALA A 162 -4.17 7.22 13.13
N ASP A 163 -5.00 8.18 13.51
CA ASP A 163 -6.14 8.68 12.77
C ASP A 163 -6.29 10.20 12.95
N ARG A 164 -7.10 10.81 12.08
CA ARG A 164 -7.63 12.16 12.26
C ARG A 164 -9.02 12.29 11.67
N LEU A 165 -9.73 13.35 12.00
CA LEU A 165 -11.13 13.54 11.61
C LEU A 165 -11.28 14.66 10.59
N VAL A 166 -12.10 14.42 9.57
CA VAL A 166 -12.71 15.49 8.78
C VAL A 166 -14.22 15.43 8.96
N THR A 167 -14.86 16.60 8.94
CA THR A 167 -16.32 16.70 8.99
C THR A 167 -16.86 17.05 7.62
N LEU A 168 -17.66 16.15 7.06
CA LEU A 168 -18.38 16.39 5.81
C LEU A 168 -19.75 16.98 6.15
N LYS A 169 -19.90 18.28 5.89
CA LYS A 169 -21.15 19.01 6.10
C LYS A 169 -21.98 18.99 4.82
N VAL A 170 -23.30 18.81 4.97
CA VAL A 170 -24.26 19.01 3.88
C VAL A 170 -25.32 20.03 4.28
N LEU A 171 -25.58 20.99 3.41
CA LEU A 171 -26.62 22.01 3.53
C LEU A 171 -27.67 21.80 2.41
N ALA A 172 -28.93 21.56 2.78
CA ALA A 172 -30.04 21.63 1.85
C ALA A 172 -30.36 23.10 1.57
N VAL A 173 -30.01 23.58 0.38
CA VAL A 173 -30.05 25.02 0.04
C VAL A 173 -31.46 25.57 0.12
N ASP A 174 -32.45 24.78 -0.30
CA ASP A 174 -33.85 25.20 -0.39
C ASP A 174 -34.50 25.41 1.00
N THR A 175 -34.00 24.72 2.03
CA THR A 175 -34.58 24.72 3.39
C THR A 175 -33.69 25.42 4.42
N GLY A 176 -32.40 25.61 4.10
CA GLY A 176 -31.40 26.11 5.03
C GLY A 176 -30.98 25.11 6.11
N LEU A 177 -31.51 23.88 6.10
CA LEU A 177 -31.17 22.84 7.08
C LEU A 177 -29.84 22.18 6.72
N SER A 178 -29.01 21.95 7.73
CA SER A 178 -27.71 21.28 7.56
C SER A 178 -27.52 20.12 8.51
N SER A 179 -26.70 19.17 8.11
CA SER A 179 -26.19 18.11 8.96
C SER A 179 -24.70 17.91 8.71
N SER A 180 -24.08 17.07 9.54
CA SER A 180 -22.66 16.76 9.45
C SER A 180 -22.44 15.28 9.70
N THR A 181 -21.50 14.70 8.96
CA THR A 181 -21.04 13.33 9.14
C THR A 181 -19.53 13.38 9.29
N MET A 182 -19.04 12.81 10.39
CA MET A 182 -17.60 12.65 10.58
C MET A 182 -17.10 11.52 9.67
N ALA A 183 -15.95 11.74 9.05
CA ALA A 183 -15.20 10.72 8.34
C ALA A 183 -13.83 10.58 9.00
N THR A 184 -13.51 9.39 9.47
CA THR A 184 -12.18 9.07 10.00
C THR A 184 -11.20 8.91 8.84
N ILE A 185 -10.07 9.59 8.93
CA ILE A 185 -8.95 9.47 8.02
C ILE A 185 -7.92 8.59 8.71
N LEU A 186 -7.62 7.43 8.12
CA LEU A 186 -6.62 6.50 8.64
C LEU A 186 -5.32 6.59 7.84
N ARG A 187 -4.20 6.24 8.48
CA ARG A 187 -2.96 5.91 7.78
C ARG A 187 -3.23 4.80 6.73
N PRO A 188 -2.55 4.82 5.58
CA PRO A 188 -2.57 3.68 4.66
C PRO A 188 -2.19 2.39 5.40
N PRO A 189 -2.75 1.23 4.99
CA PRO A 189 -2.24 -0.07 5.42
C PRO A 189 -0.73 -0.14 5.15
N LEU A 190 0.02 -0.83 6.02
CA LEU A 190 1.47 -0.98 5.91
C LEU A 190 1.84 -2.45 5.66
N ALA A 191 2.66 -2.70 4.65
CA ALA A 191 3.15 -4.04 4.33
C ALA A 191 4.67 -4.14 4.44
N LEU A 192 5.14 -5.19 5.12
CA LEU A 192 6.55 -5.53 5.23
C LEU A 192 6.90 -6.67 4.27
N ILE A 193 7.89 -6.48 3.40
CA ILE A 193 8.29 -7.46 2.38
C ILE A 193 9.74 -7.88 2.63
N HIS A 194 9.94 -9.12 3.06
CA HIS A 194 11.27 -9.67 3.34
C HIS A 194 12.12 -9.87 2.07
N GLY A 195 13.41 -10.17 2.25
CA GLY A 195 14.39 -10.39 1.17
C GLY A 195 14.56 -11.84 0.72
N LEU A 196 15.57 -12.05 -0.14
CA LEU A 196 16.02 -13.35 -0.64
C LEU A 196 16.31 -14.30 0.53
N TRP A 197 15.84 -15.55 0.44
CA TRP A 197 16.00 -16.60 1.47
C TRP A 197 15.38 -16.29 2.85
N GLY A 198 14.81 -15.09 3.05
CA GLY A 198 14.13 -14.68 4.26
C GLY A 198 12.69 -15.19 4.36
N SER A 199 11.99 -14.79 5.41
CA SER A 199 10.57 -15.09 5.62
C SER A 199 9.91 -13.93 6.37
N PRO A 200 8.59 -13.97 6.66
CA PRO A 200 7.97 -12.98 7.54
C PRO A 200 8.66 -12.84 8.91
N GLY A 201 9.36 -13.88 9.38
CA GLY A 201 10.12 -13.86 10.62
C GLY A 201 11.35 -12.94 10.59
N SER A 202 11.82 -12.53 9.40
CA SER A 202 12.90 -11.54 9.27
C SER A 202 12.56 -10.19 9.93
N TRP A 203 11.28 -9.91 10.16
CA TRP A 203 10.80 -8.69 10.80
C TRP A 203 10.53 -8.83 12.30
N ASP A 204 10.76 -10.00 12.91
CA ASP A 204 10.38 -10.29 14.31
C ASP A 204 10.99 -9.32 15.34
N ASN A 205 12.17 -8.78 15.05
CA ASN A 205 12.87 -7.84 15.92
C ASN A 205 12.83 -6.39 15.43
N PHE A 206 12.03 -6.07 14.41
CA PHE A 206 11.99 -4.74 13.78
C PHE A 206 11.17 -3.72 14.59
N THR A 207 11.49 -3.61 15.88
CA THR A 207 10.82 -2.74 16.86
C THR A 207 11.52 -1.37 16.90
N PRO A 208 10.77 -0.27 17.12
CA PRO A 208 9.38 -0.26 17.59
C PRO A 208 8.31 -0.40 16.51
N LEU A 209 8.64 -0.40 15.21
CA LEU A 209 7.64 -0.36 14.12
C LEU A 209 6.61 -1.49 14.20
N ILE A 210 7.04 -2.75 14.28
CA ILE A 210 6.11 -3.90 14.26
C ILE A 210 5.17 -3.98 15.48
N THR A 211 5.44 -3.17 16.51
CA THR A 211 4.65 -3.07 17.74
C THR A 211 3.93 -1.73 17.85
N ASP A 212 4.06 -0.87 16.85
CA ASP A 212 3.52 0.48 16.86
C ASP A 212 2.02 0.45 16.54
N PRO A 213 1.14 0.86 17.48
CA PRO A 213 -0.30 0.76 17.31
C PRO A 213 -0.85 1.71 16.23
N ARG A 214 -0.07 2.69 15.77
CA ARG A 214 -0.49 3.63 14.72
C ARG A 214 -0.65 2.95 13.37
N PHE A 215 0.06 1.85 13.12
CA PHE A 215 0.13 1.22 11.80
C PHE A 215 -0.65 -0.09 11.76
N GLY A 216 -1.55 -0.23 10.78
CA GLY A 216 -2.12 -1.52 10.42
C GLY A 216 -1.10 -2.31 9.58
N ILE A 217 -0.41 -3.28 10.19
CA ILE A 217 0.73 -3.97 9.56
C ILE A 217 0.38 -5.38 9.08
N THR A 218 0.85 -5.73 7.88
CA THR A 218 0.97 -7.11 7.41
C THR A 218 2.42 -7.45 7.04
N ARG A 219 2.76 -8.74 7.03
CA ARG A 219 4.05 -9.24 6.55
C ARG A 219 3.80 -10.19 5.39
N ALA A 220 4.34 -9.86 4.22
CA ALA A 220 4.20 -10.70 3.04
C ALA A 220 5.07 -11.97 3.16
N ASP A 221 4.52 -13.11 2.77
CA ASP A 221 5.23 -14.39 2.75
C ASP A 221 5.31 -14.95 1.33
N TYR A 222 6.53 -15.11 0.83
CA TYR A 222 6.79 -15.82 -0.42
C TYR A 222 7.84 -16.94 -0.23
N SER A 223 7.96 -17.48 0.99
CA SER A 223 8.92 -18.52 1.40
C SER A 223 8.38 -19.96 1.30
N ALA A 224 7.31 -20.19 0.52
CA ALA A 224 6.71 -21.52 0.39
C ALA A 224 7.71 -22.58 -0.11
N LEU A 225 7.66 -23.79 0.44
CA LEU A 225 8.53 -24.90 0.04
C LEU A 225 8.27 -25.32 -1.42
N ILE A 226 9.30 -25.30 -2.26
CA ILE A 226 9.23 -25.67 -3.68
C ILE A 226 10.16 -26.83 -4.07
N GLY A 227 11.16 -27.15 -3.24
CA GLY A 227 12.18 -28.16 -3.53
C GLY A 227 11.66 -29.50 -4.06
N PRO A 228 10.57 -30.08 -3.50
CA PRO A 228 10.00 -31.34 -4.01
C PRO A 228 9.43 -31.26 -5.43
N GLN A 229 9.16 -30.05 -5.94
CA GLN A 229 8.61 -29.79 -7.27
C GLN A 229 9.70 -29.50 -8.31
N ILE A 230 10.94 -29.28 -7.88
CA ILE A 230 12.07 -28.98 -8.77
C ILE A 230 12.48 -30.25 -9.53
N GLN A 231 12.58 -30.16 -10.85
CA GLN A 231 13.09 -31.21 -11.73
C GLN A 231 14.57 -30.97 -12.05
N SER A 232 14.94 -29.74 -12.39
CA SER A 232 16.34 -29.35 -12.63
C SER A 232 16.56 -27.88 -12.27
N TYR A 233 17.83 -27.49 -12.12
CA TYR A 233 18.22 -26.14 -11.71
C TYR A 233 19.57 -25.77 -12.32
N ARG A 234 19.87 -24.48 -12.36
CA ARG A 234 21.17 -23.93 -12.75
C ARG A 234 21.61 -22.85 -11.77
N PRO A 235 22.92 -22.71 -11.50
CA PRO A 235 24.03 -23.62 -11.88
C PRO A 235 23.95 -24.96 -11.12
N SER A 236 24.85 -25.90 -11.46
CA SER A 236 24.94 -27.17 -10.73
C SER A 236 25.57 -27.00 -9.34
N TYR A 237 25.22 -27.91 -8.44
CA TYR A 237 25.74 -27.98 -7.07
C TYR A 237 26.70 -29.17 -6.92
N PRO A 238 27.64 -29.11 -5.95
CA PRO A 238 28.40 -30.29 -5.55
C PRO A 238 27.47 -31.44 -5.13
N GLY A 239 27.88 -32.68 -5.41
CA GLY A 239 27.06 -33.87 -5.13
C GLY A 239 26.51 -33.92 -3.70
N TRP A 240 27.32 -33.51 -2.71
CA TRP A 240 26.95 -33.47 -1.30
C TRP A 240 25.88 -32.42 -0.94
N ALA A 241 25.77 -31.35 -1.73
CA ALA A 241 24.78 -30.29 -1.52
C ALA A 241 23.45 -30.57 -2.24
N THR A 242 23.44 -31.42 -3.26
CA THR A 242 22.24 -31.64 -4.09
C THR A 242 21.00 -32.10 -3.30
N GLY A 243 21.21 -32.81 -2.17
CA GLY A 243 20.13 -33.24 -1.28
C GLY A 243 19.39 -32.10 -0.59
N SER A 244 20.06 -30.98 -0.30
CA SER A 244 19.45 -29.83 0.40
C SER A 244 18.47 -29.05 -0.49
N ILE A 245 18.58 -29.17 -1.82
CA ILE A 245 17.67 -28.52 -2.78
C ILE A 245 16.22 -28.98 -2.58
N LYS A 246 15.98 -30.15 -1.98
CA LYS A 246 14.64 -30.61 -1.59
C LYS A 246 13.96 -29.69 -0.58
N ASN A 247 14.71 -28.85 0.13
CA ASN A 247 14.23 -27.87 1.10
C ASN A 247 14.16 -26.45 0.52
N ALA A 248 14.47 -26.25 -0.77
CA ALA A 248 14.45 -24.93 -1.38
C ALA A 248 13.05 -24.29 -1.30
N GLN A 249 13.01 -22.99 -1.05
CA GLN A 249 11.80 -22.19 -0.89
C GLN A 249 11.63 -21.20 -2.05
N ALA A 250 10.40 -20.73 -2.26
CA ALA A 250 10.04 -19.81 -3.34
C ALA A 250 10.73 -18.44 -3.24
N ASN A 251 11.14 -18.05 -2.03
CA ASN A 251 12.00 -16.89 -1.76
C ASN A 251 13.42 -17.00 -2.36
N SER A 252 13.74 -18.13 -3.00
CA SER A 252 14.97 -18.34 -3.79
C SER A 252 14.75 -18.10 -5.28
N LEU A 253 13.52 -17.76 -5.70
CA LEU A 253 13.14 -17.52 -7.09
C LEU A 253 13.05 -16.02 -7.43
N GLY A 254 13.03 -15.73 -8.73
CA GLY A 254 13.12 -14.38 -9.27
C GLY A 254 11.91 -13.48 -9.03
N PHE A 255 12.05 -12.19 -9.35
CA PHE A 255 11.07 -11.14 -9.04
C PHE A 255 9.72 -11.43 -9.70
N ALA A 256 9.75 -11.83 -10.98
CA ALA A 256 8.55 -12.11 -11.77
C ALA A 256 7.74 -13.31 -11.23
N TYR A 257 8.39 -14.25 -10.54
CA TYR A 257 7.73 -15.38 -9.90
C TYR A 257 7.04 -14.95 -8.59
N ASN A 258 7.70 -14.12 -7.79
CA ASN A 258 7.25 -13.76 -6.45
C ASN A 258 6.29 -12.56 -6.43
N ALA A 259 6.43 -11.58 -7.33
CA ALA A 259 5.61 -10.38 -7.36
C ALA A 259 4.09 -10.65 -7.41
N PRO A 260 3.56 -11.57 -8.25
CA PRO A 260 2.13 -11.88 -8.25
C PRO A 260 1.64 -12.51 -6.93
N VAL A 261 2.49 -13.29 -6.25
CA VAL A 261 2.18 -13.93 -4.97
C VAL A 261 2.05 -12.88 -3.87
N VAL A 262 2.97 -11.91 -3.82
CA VAL A 262 2.95 -10.83 -2.85
C VAL A 262 1.76 -9.89 -3.12
N LEU A 263 1.54 -9.47 -4.37
CA LEU A 263 0.39 -8.61 -4.73
C LEU A 263 -0.96 -9.19 -4.32
N LYS A 264 -1.14 -10.51 -4.45
CA LYS A 264 -2.37 -11.18 -4.00
C LYS A 264 -2.58 -11.05 -2.48
N GLN A 265 -1.50 -11.12 -1.70
CA GLN A 265 -1.56 -10.94 -0.25
C GLN A 265 -1.89 -9.49 0.11
N LEU A 266 -1.29 -8.51 -0.57
CA LEU A 266 -1.59 -7.08 -0.37
C LEU A 266 -3.05 -6.78 -0.69
N ALA A 267 -3.58 -7.28 -1.81
CA ALA A 267 -5.00 -7.12 -2.15
C ALA A 267 -5.92 -7.77 -1.11
N THR A 268 -5.51 -8.90 -0.52
CA THR A 268 -6.26 -9.54 0.58
C THR A 268 -6.23 -8.68 1.83
N PHE A 269 -5.05 -8.15 2.18
CA PHE A 269 -4.86 -7.30 3.35
C PHE A 269 -5.65 -6.00 3.25
N ILE A 270 -5.64 -5.33 2.10
CA ILE A 270 -6.45 -4.12 1.86
C ILE A 270 -7.94 -4.43 2.08
N ASN A 271 -8.45 -5.58 1.62
CA ASN A 271 -9.84 -5.96 1.87
C ASN A 271 -10.17 -6.21 3.36
N GLN A 272 -9.22 -6.76 4.12
CA GLN A 272 -9.35 -6.92 5.57
C GLN A 272 -9.34 -5.56 6.28
N PHE A 273 -8.39 -4.70 5.92
CA PHE A 273 -8.28 -3.34 6.41
C PHE A 273 -9.57 -2.54 6.19
N LYS A 274 -10.11 -2.60 4.96
CA LYS A 274 -11.41 -2.01 4.60
C LYS A 274 -12.57 -2.49 5.47
N SER A 275 -12.49 -3.71 5.98
CA SER A 275 -13.55 -4.35 6.77
C SER A 275 -13.45 -4.10 8.27
N GLY A 276 -12.40 -3.42 8.74
CA GLY A 276 -12.19 -3.12 10.16
C GLY A 276 -10.94 -3.78 10.76
N THR A 277 -10.10 -4.47 9.99
CA THR A 277 -8.77 -4.89 10.46
C THR A 277 -7.77 -3.74 10.31
N ASN A 278 -8.04 -2.65 11.01
CA ASN A 278 -7.24 -1.43 11.05
C ASN A 278 -7.16 -0.92 12.50
N PRO A 279 -6.27 0.03 12.82
CA PRO A 279 -6.06 0.52 14.19
C PRO A 279 -7.34 0.92 14.94
N ASP A 280 -8.33 1.44 14.23
CA ASP A 280 -9.58 1.95 14.81
C ASP A 280 -10.71 0.92 14.85
N GLY A 281 -10.54 -0.25 14.21
CA GLY A 281 -11.57 -1.29 14.20
C GLY A 281 -12.83 -0.94 13.40
N ILE A 282 -12.77 0.04 12.49
CA ILE A 282 -13.94 0.57 11.77
C ILE A 282 -13.92 0.25 10.26
N PRO A 283 -15.08 0.10 9.60
CA PRO A 283 -15.12 -0.05 8.15
C PRO A 283 -14.73 1.25 7.44
N VAL A 284 -13.71 1.19 6.58
CA VAL A 284 -13.22 2.32 5.78
C VAL A 284 -13.11 1.96 4.30
N ALA A 285 -13.05 2.95 3.42
CA ALA A 285 -12.52 2.75 2.07
C ALA A 285 -10.98 2.85 2.11
N ALA A 286 -10.29 2.11 1.26
CA ALA A 286 -8.83 2.15 1.08
C ALA A 286 -8.49 1.51 -0.28
N ILE A 287 -7.41 1.95 -0.92
CA ILE A 287 -7.02 1.46 -2.25
C ILE A 287 -5.56 1.02 -2.29
N GLN A 288 -4.66 1.78 -1.67
CA GLN A 288 -3.23 1.56 -1.75
C GLN A 288 -2.62 1.22 -0.39
N VAL A 289 -1.38 0.72 -0.42
CA VAL A 289 -0.60 0.28 0.73
C VAL A 289 0.75 1.00 0.74
N ASP A 290 1.22 1.36 1.94
CA ASP A 290 2.62 1.75 2.16
C ASP A 290 3.47 0.49 2.30
N ILE A 291 4.66 0.49 1.69
CA ILE A 291 5.53 -0.68 1.68
C ILE A 291 6.84 -0.35 2.38
N VAL A 292 7.27 -1.22 3.30
CA VAL A 292 8.66 -1.27 3.77
C VAL A 292 9.22 -2.60 3.28
N SER A 293 10.34 -2.54 2.57
CA SER A 293 10.89 -3.70 1.90
C SER A 293 12.40 -3.78 2.13
N HIS A 294 12.89 -4.99 2.34
CA HIS A 294 14.30 -5.24 2.59
C HIS A 294 14.90 -6.08 1.46
N SER A 295 16.10 -5.72 1.01
CA SER A 295 16.85 -6.49 0.02
C SER A 295 16.02 -6.75 -1.25
N MET A 296 15.99 -7.98 -1.75
CA MET A 296 15.17 -8.41 -2.89
C MET A 296 13.68 -8.06 -2.77
N GLY A 297 13.15 -7.84 -1.57
CA GLY A 297 11.76 -7.39 -1.36
C GLY A 297 11.47 -6.05 -2.05
N GLY A 298 12.45 -5.16 -2.11
CA GLY A 298 12.32 -3.88 -2.82
C GLY A 298 12.26 -4.06 -4.34
N ASP A 299 13.05 -4.96 -4.91
CA ASP A 299 12.99 -5.27 -6.35
C ASP A 299 11.71 -6.04 -6.73
N ILE A 300 11.20 -6.89 -5.83
CA ILE A 300 9.86 -7.49 -5.99
C ILE A 300 8.79 -6.39 -6.03
N THR A 301 8.88 -5.38 -5.17
CA THR A 301 7.95 -4.24 -5.15
C THR A 301 8.01 -3.45 -6.46
N ARG A 302 9.21 -3.18 -6.96
CA ARG A 302 9.42 -2.54 -8.28
C ARG A 302 8.87 -3.36 -9.45
N ALA A 303 8.75 -4.68 -9.30
CA ALA A 303 8.14 -5.54 -10.32
C ALA A 303 6.61 -5.48 -10.32
N PHE A 304 5.95 -4.92 -9.30
CA PHE A 304 4.49 -4.89 -9.21
C PHE A 304 3.80 -4.23 -10.42
N PRO A 305 4.23 -3.05 -10.89
CA PRO A 305 3.66 -2.42 -12.09
C PRO A 305 3.71 -3.28 -13.37
N LEU A 306 4.62 -4.26 -13.42
CA LEU A 306 4.77 -5.18 -14.55
C LEU A 306 3.84 -6.39 -14.45
N VAL A 307 3.20 -6.60 -13.30
CA VAL A 307 2.25 -7.70 -13.10
C VAL A 307 0.92 -7.35 -13.72
N LYS A 308 0.35 -8.29 -14.48
CA LYS A 308 -0.99 -8.15 -15.06
C LYS A 308 -2.01 -7.84 -13.97
N ASN A 309 -2.90 -6.88 -14.24
CA ASN A 309 -3.93 -6.40 -13.31
C ASN A 309 -3.41 -5.60 -12.12
N PHE A 310 -2.15 -5.12 -12.12
CA PHE A 310 -1.72 -4.11 -11.15
C PHE A 310 -2.56 -2.82 -11.28
N TYR A 311 -2.64 -2.28 -12.51
CA TYR A 311 -3.50 -1.15 -12.87
C TYR A 311 -4.94 -1.62 -13.15
N HIS A 312 -5.64 -2.10 -12.13
CA HIS A 312 -7.00 -2.59 -12.23
C HIS A 312 -8.03 -1.45 -12.08
N PRO A 313 -9.23 -1.54 -12.67
CA PRO A 313 -10.33 -0.62 -12.38
C PRO A 313 -10.63 -0.42 -10.88
N TYR A 314 -10.42 -1.46 -10.07
CA TYR A 314 -10.64 -1.43 -8.62
C TYR A 314 -9.57 -0.67 -7.85
N THR A 315 -8.50 -0.26 -8.52
CA THR A 315 -7.48 0.67 -8.02
C THR A 315 -7.54 2.00 -8.75
N PHE A 316 -8.67 2.32 -9.41
CA PHE A 316 -8.80 3.49 -10.27
C PHE A 316 -7.71 3.55 -11.37
N ALA A 317 -7.20 2.38 -11.77
CA ALA A 317 -6.03 2.22 -12.65
C ALA A 317 -4.73 2.88 -12.14
N LEU A 318 -4.63 3.21 -10.85
CA LEU A 318 -3.44 3.78 -10.21
C LEU A 318 -2.48 2.72 -9.65
N GLY A 319 -2.98 1.51 -9.38
CA GLY A 319 -2.20 0.45 -8.73
C GLY A 319 -2.40 0.40 -7.22
N PHE A 320 -1.73 -0.54 -6.56
CA PHE A 320 -1.91 -0.83 -5.12
C PHE A 320 -0.89 -0.16 -4.21
N VAL A 321 0.09 0.59 -4.73
CA VAL A 321 1.20 1.11 -3.93
C VAL A 321 1.09 2.61 -3.82
N HIS A 322 1.13 3.11 -2.59
CA HIS A 322 1.09 4.53 -2.27
C HIS A 322 2.52 5.09 -2.21
N LYS A 323 3.33 4.62 -1.25
CA LYS A 323 4.77 4.90 -1.16
C LYS A 323 5.58 3.71 -0.70
N VAL A 324 6.88 3.72 -0.99
CA VAL A 324 7.80 2.62 -0.73
C VAL A 324 8.99 3.11 0.10
N LEU A 325 9.41 2.33 1.08
CA LEU A 325 10.66 2.48 1.81
C LEU A 325 11.49 1.22 1.53
N THR A 326 12.71 1.40 1.02
CA THR A 326 13.63 0.30 0.72
C THR A 326 14.81 0.33 1.68
N ILE A 327 15.15 -0.83 2.23
CA ILE A 327 16.31 -1.04 3.11
C ILE A 327 17.25 -2.00 2.39
N GLY A 328 18.51 -1.60 2.15
CA GLY A 328 19.53 -2.45 1.53
C GLY A 328 19.11 -3.04 0.18
N THR A 329 18.26 -2.38 -0.60
CA THR A 329 17.70 -2.99 -1.82
C THR A 329 18.69 -2.91 -2.97
N PRO A 330 19.09 -4.02 -3.61
CA PRO A 330 20.06 -4.01 -4.71
C PRO A 330 19.45 -3.52 -6.02
N HIS A 331 19.12 -2.22 -6.12
CA HIS A 331 18.45 -1.65 -7.28
C HIS A 331 19.23 -1.79 -8.59
N TRP A 332 20.56 -1.90 -8.49
CA TRP A 332 21.50 -2.18 -9.58
C TRP A 332 22.20 -3.53 -9.42
N GLY A 333 21.61 -4.44 -8.65
CA GLY A 333 22.14 -5.76 -8.37
C GLY A 333 23.32 -5.76 -7.41
N SER A 334 23.91 -6.94 -7.22
CA SER A 334 25.09 -7.13 -6.39
C SER A 334 26.15 -7.96 -7.11
N PRO A 335 27.44 -7.55 -7.07
CA PRO A 335 28.55 -8.39 -7.52
C PRO A 335 28.58 -9.76 -6.85
N LEU A 336 28.15 -9.85 -5.58
CA LEU A 336 28.04 -11.13 -4.86
C LEU A 336 27.14 -12.11 -5.60
N ALA A 337 26.03 -11.64 -6.19
CA ALA A 337 25.14 -12.50 -6.97
C ALA A 337 25.81 -13.05 -8.24
N ILE A 338 26.71 -12.28 -8.87
CA ILE A 338 27.51 -12.75 -10.00
C ILE A 338 28.46 -13.85 -9.52
N HIS A 339 29.23 -13.59 -8.46
CA HIS A 339 30.20 -14.54 -7.93
C HIS A 339 29.55 -15.83 -7.44
N LEU A 340 28.41 -15.75 -6.75
CA LEU A 340 27.67 -16.92 -6.26
C LEU A 340 27.22 -17.87 -7.38
N LEU A 341 27.04 -17.37 -8.61
CA LEU A 341 26.60 -18.16 -9.75
C LEU A 341 27.77 -18.65 -10.62
N ASP A 342 28.98 -18.18 -10.34
CA ASP A 342 30.22 -18.58 -11.03
C ASP A 342 30.60 -20.03 -10.69
N SER A 343 31.27 -20.72 -11.62
CA SER A 343 31.89 -22.02 -11.37
C SER A 343 32.98 -21.94 -10.30
N ASP A 344 33.67 -20.81 -10.18
CA ASP A 344 34.76 -20.58 -9.24
C ASP A 344 34.27 -20.44 -7.78
N ASN A 345 32.97 -20.59 -7.53
CA ASN A 345 32.36 -20.53 -6.19
C ASN A 345 31.42 -21.72 -5.93
N GLN A 346 31.65 -22.85 -6.59
CA GLN A 346 30.77 -24.01 -6.48
C GLN A 346 30.72 -24.59 -5.05
N CYS A 347 31.83 -24.58 -4.32
CA CYS A 347 31.89 -25.09 -2.95
C CYS A 347 31.14 -24.16 -1.98
N VAL A 348 31.41 -22.85 -2.02
CA VAL A 348 30.74 -21.83 -1.20
C VAL A 348 29.23 -21.85 -1.47
N ARG A 349 28.82 -21.91 -2.74
CA ARG A 349 27.41 -22.07 -3.12
C ARG A 349 26.80 -23.35 -2.54
N GLY A 350 27.55 -24.45 -2.51
CA GLY A 350 27.15 -25.69 -1.84
C GLY A 350 26.92 -25.51 -0.33
N VAL A 351 27.83 -24.80 0.35
CA VAL A 351 27.73 -24.54 1.79
C VAL A 351 26.46 -23.74 2.09
N LEU A 352 26.24 -22.65 1.34
CA LEU A 352 25.03 -21.83 1.48
C LEU A 352 23.75 -22.63 1.22
N ALA A 353 23.72 -23.48 0.20
CA ALA A 353 22.54 -24.31 -0.07
C ALA A 353 22.26 -25.35 1.03
N VAL A 354 23.27 -25.90 1.69
CA VAL A 354 23.06 -26.78 2.85
C VAL A 354 22.49 -26.00 4.04
N SER A 355 22.86 -24.72 4.16
CA SER A 355 22.30 -23.79 5.14
C SER A 355 20.94 -23.19 4.74
N GLY A 356 20.31 -23.67 3.66
CA GLY A 356 18.98 -23.22 3.22
C GLY A 356 18.98 -22.00 2.28
N SER A 357 20.14 -21.56 1.79
CA SER A 357 20.31 -20.41 0.89
C SER A 357 20.78 -20.83 -0.51
N PRO A 358 19.98 -21.60 -1.28
CA PRO A 358 20.36 -22.01 -2.62
C PRO A 358 20.35 -20.81 -3.58
N SER A 359 21.46 -20.64 -4.29
CA SER A 359 21.64 -19.68 -5.39
C SER A 359 21.25 -20.28 -6.74
N PHE A 360 20.22 -19.72 -7.38
CA PHE A 360 19.77 -20.15 -8.70
C PHE A 360 19.87 -19.02 -9.71
N THR A 361 20.34 -19.35 -10.92
CA THR A 361 20.04 -18.59 -12.14
C THR A 361 18.66 -18.96 -12.66
N SER A 362 18.30 -20.25 -12.63
CA SER A 362 17.01 -20.74 -13.09
C SER A 362 16.63 -22.07 -12.44
N VAL A 363 15.34 -22.32 -12.32
CA VAL A 363 14.74 -23.57 -11.84
C VAL A 363 13.71 -24.05 -12.85
N THR A 364 13.75 -25.33 -13.21
CA THR A 364 12.72 -26.00 -14.00
C THR A 364 11.96 -26.97 -13.11
N PHE A 365 10.65 -26.79 -13.04
CA PHE A 365 9.74 -27.64 -12.26
C PHE A 365 9.36 -28.91 -13.02
N LYS A 366 8.85 -29.91 -12.29
CA LYS A 366 8.36 -31.18 -12.85
C LYS A 366 7.21 -31.04 -13.85
N ASN A 367 6.52 -29.89 -13.87
CA ASN A 367 5.51 -29.56 -14.87
C ASN A 367 6.09 -28.94 -16.16
N GLY A 368 7.42 -28.88 -16.29
CA GLY A 368 8.13 -28.33 -17.44
C GLY A 368 8.32 -26.81 -17.43
N VAL A 369 7.69 -26.07 -16.50
CA VAL A 369 7.85 -24.61 -16.41
C VAL A 369 9.23 -24.27 -15.88
N THR A 370 9.92 -23.37 -16.57
CA THR A 370 11.22 -22.82 -16.14
C THR A 370 11.04 -21.37 -15.70
N THR A 371 11.58 -21.03 -14.54
CA THR A 371 11.57 -19.69 -13.97
C THR A 371 12.98 -19.24 -13.59
N ALA A 372 13.19 -17.92 -13.53
CA ALA A 372 14.43 -17.35 -13.05
C ALA A 372 14.60 -17.58 -11.53
N GLY A 373 15.85 -17.69 -11.10
CA GLY A 373 16.21 -17.72 -9.69
C GLY A 373 16.49 -16.32 -9.14
N GLY A 374 16.29 -16.13 -7.84
CA GLY A 374 16.45 -14.83 -7.17
C GLY A 374 17.85 -14.26 -7.33
N VAL A 375 18.89 -15.05 -7.02
CA VAL A 375 20.29 -14.66 -7.24
C VAL A 375 20.56 -14.32 -8.71
N GLY A 376 19.96 -15.06 -9.65
CA GLY A 376 20.06 -14.78 -11.08
C GLY A 376 19.52 -13.40 -11.47
N ASP A 377 18.38 -13.01 -10.88
CA ASP A 377 17.76 -11.72 -11.09
C ASP A 377 18.54 -10.59 -10.41
N LEU A 378 19.24 -10.86 -9.32
CA LEU A 378 20.03 -9.88 -8.55
C LEU A 378 21.44 -9.60 -9.12
N LYS A 379 21.82 -10.20 -10.26
CA LYS A 379 23.13 -9.93 -10.88
C LYS A 379 23.24 -8.49 -11.36
N GLY A 380 24.29 -7.80 -10.92
CA GLY A 380 24.71 -6.50 -11.42
C GLY A 380 26.09 -6.15 -10.85
N ASP A 381 26.77 -5.16 -11.43
CA ASP A 381 28.10 -4.76 -10.95
C ASP A 381 28.06 -3.79 -9.75
N GLY A 382 26.86 -3.35 -9.34
CA GLY A 382 26.68 -2.41 -8.23
C GLY A 382 26.90 -0.95 -8.60
N PHE A 383 27.25 -0.64 -9.86
CA PHE A 383 27.47 0.71 -10.38
C PHE A 383 26.46 1.08 -11.50
N GLY A 384 25.42 0.27 -11.68
CA GLY A 384 24.39 0.44 -12.71
C GLY A 384 24.70 -0.25 -14.04
N GLY A 385 25.83 -0.95 -14.14
CA GLY A 385 26.20 -1.76 -15.30
C GLY A 385 25.95 -3.26 -15.09
N ARG A 386 26.14 -4.03 -16.17
CA ARG A 386 26.06 -5.51 -16.19
C ARG A 386 24.79 -6.09 -15.56
N LEU A 387 23.70 -5.34 -15.59
CA LEU A 387 22.42 -5.70 -14.97
C LEU A 387 21.86 -6.98 -15.59
N SER A 388 21.25 -7.82 -14.75
CA SER A 388 20.43 -8.94 -15.20
C SER A 388 19.27 -8.46 -16.08
N SER A 389 18.70 -9.36 -16.89
CA SER A 389 17.48 -9.04 -17.63
C SER A 389 16.31 -8.65 -16.73
N ALA A 390 16.28 -9.11 -15.48
CA ALA A 390 15.22 -8.74 -14.54
C ALA A 390 15.39 -7.28 -14.07
N LEU A 391 16.60 -6.88 -13.67
CA LEU A 391 16.89 -5.51 -13.26
C LEU A 391 16.75 -4.52 -14.42
N GLN A 392 17.15 -4.90 -15.64
CA GLN A 392 16.88 -4.10 -16.85
C GLN A 392 15.38 -3.90 -17.09
N ARG A 393 14.55 -4.92 -16.83
CA ARG A 393 13.08 -4.77 -16.95
C ARG A 393 12.51 -3.82 -15.90
N LEU A 394 13.13 -3.69 -14.73
CA LEU A 394 12.73 -2.71 -13.72
C LEU A 394 13.08 -1.26 -14.11
N GLN A 395 13.88 -1.10 -15.16
CA GLN A 395 14.13 0.16 -15.89
C GLN A 395 13.22 0.27 -17.13
N THR A 396 11.98 -0.22 -17.03
CA THR A 396 10.97 0.11 -18.04
C THR A 396 10.09 1.24 -17.50
N PRO A 397 9.80 2.28 -18.30
CA PRO A 397 8.87 3.33 -17.90
C PRO A 397 7.50 2.76 -17.50
N ILE A 398 6.98 3.20 -16.35
CA ILE A 398 5.68 2.79 -15.82
C ILE A 398 4.72 3.98 -15.74
N PRO A 399 3.40 3.78 -15.94
CA PRO A 399 2.42 4.86 -15.95
C PRO A 399 2.42 5.72 -14.67
N HIS A 400 2.58 5.06 -13.52
CA HIS A 400 2.61 5.69 -12.20
C HIS A 400 3.89 5.25 -11.49
N PRO A 401 4.95 6.09 -11.47
CA PRO A 401 6.16 5.84 -10.70
C PRO A 401 5.85 5.60 -9.23
N LEU A 402 6.55 4.65 -8.62
CA LEU A 402 6.45 4.40 -7.18
C LEU A 402 7.34 5.42 -6.45
N PRO A 403 6.78 6.32 -5.62
CA PRO A 403 7.57 7.20 -4.79
C PRO A 403 8.32 6.38 -3.74
N THR A 404 9.65 6.49 -3.71
CA THR A 404 10.49 5.62 -2.88
C THR A 404 11.43 6.43 -2.01
N ALA A 405 11.43 6.18 -0.70
CA ALA A 405 12.49 6.61 0.21
C ALA A 405 13.52 5.48 0.36
N LEU A 406 14.79 5.83 0.16
CA LEU A 406 15.92 4.90 0.14
C LEU A 406 16.64 4.93 1.50
N ILE A 407 16.83 3.78 2.12
CA ILE A 407 17.66 3.60 3.31
C ILE A 407 18.88 2.79 2.91
N GLN A 408 20.05 3.43 3.00
CA GLN A 408 21.35 2.83 2.76
C GLN A 408 21.94 2.37 4.09
N GLY A 409 22.23 1.08 4.22
CA GLY A 409 23.00 0.51 5.31
C GLY A 409 24.47 0.38 4.89
N LEU A 410 25.42 0.76 5.74
CA LEU A 410 26.84 0.48 5.46
C LEU A 410 27.48 -0.22 6.65
N GLU A 411 28.20 -1.30 6.36
CA GLU A 411 29.01 -1.97 7.36
C GLU A 411 30.23 -1.10 7.70
N SER A 412 30.75 -1.23 8.92
CA SER A 412 32.02 -0.60 9.28
C SER A 412 33.10 -1.66 9.51
N GLN A 413 34.34 -1.21 9.70
CA GLN A 413 35.46 -2.12 9.98
C GLN A 413 35.19 -3.02 11.18
N SER A 414 34.47 -2.55 12.21
CA SER A 414 34.17 -3.39 13.37
C SER A 414 33.26 -4.58 13.04
N GLN A 415 32.37 -4.45 12.06
CA GLN A 415 31.57 -5.57 11.59
C GLN A 415 32.41 -6.54 10.74
N LEU A 416 33.31 -6.02 9.91
CA LEU A 416 34.22 -6.83 9.10
C LEU A 416 35.25 -7.62 9.91
N ASP A 417 35.77 -7.05 11.00
CA ASP A 417 36.79 -7.67 11.85
C ASP A 417 36.35 -9.02 12.44
N GLY A 418 35.03 -9.24 12.57
CA GLY A 418 34.46 -10.52 12.98
C GLY A 418 34.88 -11.68 12.07
N LEU A 419 35.05 -11.45 10.75
CA LEU A 419 35.41 -12.48 9.78
C LEU A 419 36.79 -13.10 10.02
N ASP A 420 37.72 -12.35 10.60
CA ASP A 420 39.08 -12.84 10.83
C ASP A 420 39.14 -13.77 12.04
N SER A 421 38.24 -13.58 13.00
CA SER A 421 38.14 -14.36 14.23
C SER A 421 37.12 -15.51 14.15
N SER A 422 36.18 -15.45 13.18
CA SER A 422 35.08 -16.41 13.05
C SER A 422 35.56 -17.82 12.68
N PRO A 423 35.26 -18.84 13.51
CA PRO A 423 35.54 -20.24 13.17
C PRO A 423 34.77 -20.70 11.93
N VAL A 424 33.59 -20.13 11.67
CA VAL A 424 32.78 -20.44 10.48
C VAL A 424 33.46 -19.91 9.23
N ALA A 425 33.86 -18.63 9.24
CA ALA A 425 34.59 -18.03 8.11
C ALA A 425 35.88 -18.80 7.83
N GLN A 426 36.66 -19.11 8.88
CA GLN A 426 37.87 -19.92 8.75
C GLN A 426 37.59 -21.31 8.18
N SER A 427 36.51 -21.97 8.60
CA SER A 427 36.13 -23.29 8.09
C SER A 427 35.75 -23.25 6.62
N ILE A 428 35.02 -22.22 6.18
CA ILE A 428 34.68 -22.01 4.76
C ILE A 428 35.95 -21.76 3.94
N ARG A 429 36.87 -20.91 4.44
CA ARG A 429 38.19 -20.67 3.82
C ARG A 429 38.98 -21.95 3.62
N VAL A 430 38.96 -22.87 4.58
CA VAL A 430 39.68 -24.15 4.51
C VAL A 430 38.97 -25.14 3.60
N LEU A 431 37.66 -25.31 3.76
CA LEU A 431 36.87 -26.29 3.02
C LEU A 431 36.77 -25.94 1.52
N CYS A 432 36.59 -24.67 1.22
CA CYS A 432 36.41 -24.12 -0.11
C CYS A 432 37.63 -23.31 -0.54
N PHE A 433 38.85 -23.72 -0.20
CA PHE A 433 40.07 -22.94 -0.41
C PHE A 433 40.34 -22.50 -1.85
N SER A 434 39.78 -23.21 -2.83
CA SER A 434 39.86 -22.87 -4.26
C SER A 434 38.86 -21.80 -4.69
N ASP A 435 37.83 -21.54 -3.89
CA ASP A 435 36.74 -20.65 -4.27
C ASP A 435 37.11 -19.18 -4.02
N TYR A 436 36.77 -18.31 -4.98
CA TYR A 436 37.07 -16.88 -4.90
C TYR A 436 36.45 -16.24 -3.65
N LEU A 437 35.16 -16.47 -3.39
CA LEU A 437 34.44 -15.91 -2.25
C LEU A 437 34.97 -16.44 -0.92
N ALA A 438 35.42 -17.69 -0.87
CA ALA A 438 36.03 -18.24 0.33
C ALA A 438 37.32 -17.49 0.64
N GLN A 439 38.22 -17.35 -0.33
CA GLN A 439 39.49 -16.62 -0.14
C GLN A 439 39.28 -15.15 0.29
N HIS A 440 38.18 -14.53 -0.16
CA HIS A 440 37.84 -13.16 0.19
C HIS A 440 37.01 -13.03 1.47
N LEU A 441 36.56 -14.12 2.10
CA LEU A 441 35.80 -14.07 3.35
C LEU A 441 36.69 -13.72 4.55
N THR A 442 37.27 -12.52 4.57
CA THR A 442 38.16 -11.92 5.59
C THR A 442 37.86 -10.43 5.68
N SER A 443 38.24 -9.76 6.76
CA SER A 443 37.98 -8.32 6.94
C SER A 443 38.57 -7.45 5.82
N LYS A 444 39.71 -7.87 5.24
CA LYS A 444 40.42 -7.16 4.16
C LYS A 444 40.04 -7.64 2.76
N GLY A 445 39.57 -8.88 2.65
CA GLY A 445 39.20 -9.49 1.39
C GLY A 445 37.79 -9.13 0.97
N TRP A 446 36.84 -9.11 1.91
CA TRP A 446 35.42 -9.04 1.60
C TRP A 446 35.02 -7.75 0.87
N PRO A 447 35.54 -6.56 1.24
CA PRO A 447 35.26 -5.34 0.49
C PRO A 447 35.63 -5.40 -1.01
N ARG A 448 36.62 -6.22 -1.38
CA ARG A 448 37.05 -6.40 -2.79
C ARG A 448 36.06 -7.22 -3.62
N VAL A 449 35.03 -7.81 -3.00
CA VAL A 449 33.93 -8.43 -3.74
C VAL A 449 33.07 -7.35 -4.42
N PHE A 450 33.02 -6.15 -3.83
CA PHE A 450 32.13 -5.06 -4.26
C PHE A 450 32.87 -3.90 -4.95
N ASP A 451 34.16 -3.71 -4.63
CA ASP A 451 34.98 -2.56 -5.07
C ASP A 451 34.39 -1.19 -4.68
N GLN A 452 33.55 -1.17 -3.64
CA GLN A 452 32.96 0.00 -2.99
C GLN A 452 32.45 -0.40 -1.59
N ASP A 453 32.04 0.58 -0.79
CA ASP A 453 31.38 0.32 0.51
C ASP A 453 30.08 -0.48 0.30
N SER A 454 29.69 -1.28 1.29
CA SER A 454 28.51 -2.15 1.22
C SER A 454 27.95 -2.43 2.61
N ASP A 455 26.74 -2.96 2.66
CA ASP A 455 26.16 -3.58 3.86
C ASP A 455 26.63 -5.03 4.07
N SER A 456 27.76 -5.46 3.49
CA SER A 456 28.25 -6.85 3.35
C SER A 456 27.62 -7.70 2.23
N ILE A 457 26.50 -7.29 1.61
CA ILE A 457 25.81 -8.06 0.56
C ILE A 457 25.47 -7.20 -0.65
N VAL A 458 25.05 -5.96 -0.45
CA VAL A 458 24.65 -4.99 -1.46
C VAL A 458 25.61 -3.80 -1.40
N PRO A 459 26.17 -3.38 -2.54
CA PRO A 459 27.03 -2.22 -2.58
C PRO A 459 26.25 -0.91 -2.44
N ALA A 460 26.88 0.09 -1.81
CA ALA A 460 26.31 1.39 -1.48
C ALA A 460 25.57 2.05 -2.65
N GLN A 461 26.19 2.15 -3.83
CA GLN A 461 25.55 2.80 -4.99
C GLN A 461 24.33 2.03 -5.52
N SER A 462 24.31 0.70 -5.33
CA SER A 462 23.17 -0.13 -5.71
C SER A 462 22.00 0.05 -4.77
N GLU A 463 22.24 0.22 -3.46
CA GLU A 463 21.20 0.47 -2.46
C GLU A 463 20.39 1.74 -2.75
N VAL A 464 21.03 2.74 -3.35
CA VAL A 464 20.43 4.06 -3.62
C VAL A 464 20.17 4.31 -5.10
N ALA A 465 20.39 3.31 -5.96
CA ALA A 465 20.28 3.43 -7.43
C ALA A 465 21.04 4.65 -8.00
N GLY A 466 22.20 4.97 -7.42
CA GLY A 466 23.04 6.13 -7.77
C GLY A 466 22.42 7.51 -7.50
N LEU A 467 21.33 7.59 -6.74
CA LEU A 467 20.68 8.83 -6.36
C LEU A 467 21.35 9.46 -5.13
N THR A 468 21.10 10.76 -4.91
CA THR A 468 21.71 11.55 -3.82
C THR A 468 20.78 11.78 -2.64
N ASP A 469 19.47 11.66 -2.84
CA ASP A 469 18.47 11.84 -1.80
C ASP A 469 18.12 10.48 -1.18
N PHE A 470 18.76 10.16 -0.06
CA PHE A 470 18.58 8.92 0.69
C PHE A 470 18.93 9.12 2.18
N THR A 471 18.54 8.15 3.01
CA THR A 471 18.93 8.10 4.42
C THR A 471 20.08 7.12 4.62
N LEU A 472 21.21 7.59 5.16
CA LEU A 472 22.36 6.73 5.48
C LEU A 472 22.30 6.25 6.93
N VAL A 473 22.52 4.96 7.14
CA VAL A 473 22.71 4.32 8.44
C VAL A 473 24.03 3.54 8.43
N ASN A 474 24.99 3.95 9.25
CA ASN A 474 26.30 3.31 9.33
C ASN A 474 26.37 2.27 10.46
N GLY A 475 27.28 1.31 10.30
CA GLY A 475 27.55 0.28 11.29
C GLY A 475 26.48 -0.79 11.35
N VAL A 476 25.88 -1.12 10.21
CA VAL A 476 24.88 -2.19 10.07
C VAL A 476 25.30 -3.14 8.94
N ILE A 477 24.99 -4.43 9.09
CA ILE A 477 25.13 -5.40 8.01
C ILE A 477 23.76 -5.79 7.46
N HIS A 478 23.70 -6.23 6.21
CA HIS A 478 22.47 -6.51 5.48
C HIS A 478 21.49 -7.40 6.23
N SER A 479 21.97 -8.46 6.88
CA SER A 479 21.07 -9.41 7.55
C SER A 479 21.74 -10.17 8.68
N ALA A 480 20.93 -10.61 9.66
CA ALA A 480 21.40 -11.46 10.75
C ALA A 480 21.98 -12.80 10.25
N SER A 481 21.65 -13.23 9.02
CA SER A 481 22.28 -14.41 8.41
C SER A 481 23.75 -14.18 8.04
N ALA A 482 24.18 -12.95 7.79
CA ALA A 482 25.59 -12.64 7.60
C ALA A 482 26.37 -12.81 8.92
N GLU A 483 25.75 -12.56 10.09
CA GLU A 483 26.40 -12.84 11.38
C GLU A 483 26.80 -14.31 11.54
N LEU A 484 26.02 -15.23 10.97
CA LEU A 484 26.34 -16.67 10.96
C LEU A 484 27.60 -16.99 10.15
N LEU A 485 27.97 -16.14 9.20
CA LEU A 485 29.23 -16.24 8.45
C LEU A 485 30.41 -15.62 9.21
N GLY A 486 30.16 -14.82 10.23
CA GLY A 486 31.17 -14.18 11.07
C GLY A 486 31.19 -12.65 11.01
N PHE A 487 30.27 -12.00 10.30
CA PHE A 487 30.15 -10.55 10.37
C PHE A 487 29.67 -10.12 11.76
N GLY A 488 30.11 -8.95 12.22
CA GLY A 488 29.66 -8.39 13.50
C GLY A 488 28.25 -7.79 13.39
N PRO A 489 27.43 -7.84 14.47
CA PRO A 489 26.13 -7.17 14.54
C PRO A 489 26.28 -5.64 14.61
N PRO A 490 25.17 -4.87 14.50
CA PRO A 490 23.80 -5.31 14.22
C PRO A 490 23.49 -5.48 12.73
N ALA A 491 22.43 -6.23 12.42
CA ALA A 491 21.85 -6.27 11.10
C ALA A 491 20.84 -5.14 10.83
N GLU A 492 20.55 -4.86 9.56
CA GLU A 492 19.60 -3.81 9.12
C GLU A 492 18.20 -3.98 9.72
N LEU A 493 17.76 -5.22 9.92
CA LEU A 493 16.44 -5.54 10.48
C LEU A 493 16.44 -5.74 12.00
N ASP A 494 17.56 -5.47 12.67
CA ASP A 494 17.63 -5.52 14.13
C ASP A 494 17.14 -4.23 14.78
N ASN A 495 16.58 -4.35 15.98
CA ASN A 495 16.17 -3.21 16.79
C ASN A 495 17.33 -2.25 17.12
N THR A 496 18.55 -2.77 17.29
CA THR A 496 19.74 -2.02 17.66
C THR A 496 20.40 -1.29 16.47
N GLY A 497 19.99 -1.60 15.23
CA GLY A 497 20.51 -0.95 14.02
C GLY A 497 19.97 0.46 13.77
N GLY A 498 18.95 0.91 14.51
CA GLY A 498 18.35 2.25 14.38
C GLY A 498 17.46 2.46 13.15
N ILE A 499 17.46 1.52 12.19
CA ILE A 499 16.60 1.55 11.00
C ILE A 499 15.09 1.52 11.34
N PRO A 500 14.59 0.76 12.34
CA PRO A 500 13.16 0.78 12.67
C PRO A 500 12.61 2.18 13.01
N ALA A 501 13.38 2.98 13.76
CA ALA A 501 13.01 4.37 14.08
C ALA A 501 13.08 5.27 12.84
N THR A 502 14.09 5.06 12.00
CA THR A 502 14.23 5.76 10.70
C THR A 502 13.02 5.50 9.80
N VAL A 503 12.56 4.26 9.70
CA VAL A 503 11.37 3.89 8.94
C VAL A 503 10.12 4.58 9.48
N ILE A 504 9.93 4.65 10.80
CA ILE A 504 8.79 5.39 11.39
C ILE A 504 8.83 6.87 11.02
N ASN A 505 10.02 7.49 11.05
CA ASN A 505 10.17 8.89 10.67
C ASN A 505 9.81 9.11 9.19
N LEU A 506 10.25 8.22 8.30
CA LEU A 506 9.94 8.28 6.87
C LEU A 506 8.46 8.00 6.58
N LEU A 507 7.81 7.08 7.31
CA LEU A 507 6.36 6.86 7.21
C LEU A 507 5.57 8.11 7.67
N ASN A 508 6.13 8.90 8.57
CA ASN A 508 5.61 10.20 9.02
C ASN A 508 6.10 11.40 8.19
N THR A 509 6.88 11.15 7.14
CA THR A 509 7.29 12.19 6.21
C THR A 509 6.25 12.29 5.09
N PRO A 510 5.75 13.50 4.76
CA PRO A 510 4.78 13.67 3.68
C PRO A 510 5.32 13.16 2.33
N LEU A 511 4.47 12.54 1.52
CA LEU A 511 4.82 12.04 0.18
C LEU A 511 5.42 13.10 -0.76
N THR A 512 5.13 14.38 -0.52
CA THR A 512 5.64 15.51 -1.29
C THR A 512 7.07 15.91 -0.93
N ASP A 513 7.65 15.33 0.12
CA ASP A 513 9.04 15.55 0.50
C ASP A 513 10.01 15.00 -0.54
N ALA A 514 11.15 15.68 -0.70
CA ALA A 514 12.17 15.31 -1.68
C ALA A 514 12.81 13.95 -1.42
N ILE A 515 12.72 13.41 -0.19
CA ILE A 515 13.23 12.07 0.15
C ILE A 515 12.51 10.96 -0.62
N PHE A 516 11.27 11.20 -1.08
CA PHE A 516 10.53 10.27 -1.93
C PHE A 516 10.90 10.47 -3.40
N VAL A 517 11.99 9.83 -3.79
CA VAL A 517 12.53 9.90 -5.15
C VAL A 517 11.76 9.00 -6.12
N ARG A 518 11.99 9.24 -7.41
CA ARG A 518 11.61 8.31 -8.48
C ARG A 518 12.83 7.50 -8.87
N LEU A 519 12.73 6.18 -8.72
CA LEU A 519 13.81 5.28 -9.13
C LEU A 519 14.03 5.34 -10.66
N PRO A 520 15.26 5.06 -11.14
CA PRO A 520 15.58 5.07 -12.56
C PRO A 520 14.60 4.27 -13.43
N GLN A 521 14.07 5.05 -14.38
CA GLN A 521 13.21 4.81 -15.55
C GLN A 521 13.51 3.62 -16.43
#